data_AF-A0A5Y6F074-F1
#
_entry.id   AF-A0A5Y6F074-F1
#
_cell.length_a   1.000
_cell.length_b   1.000
_cell.length_c   1.000
_cell.angle_alpha   90.00
_cell.angle_beta   90.00
_cell.angle_gamma   90.00
#
_symmetry.space_group_name_H-M   'P 1'
#
loop_
_entity.id
_entity.type
_entity.pdbx_description
1 polymer ?
#
loop_
_entity_poly.entity_id
_entity_poly.type
_entity_poly.pdbx_seq_one_letter_code
_entity_poly.pdbx_strand_id
1 'polypeptide(L)'
;MSTISNRLRPVALSLMLTAGSLPAVNAAINTATIVASSASPSCISWRVSGICYWLLCTPFGCTVKTSIKVTHFIPETVVSVYQDKGKNPWTEMALVSGTSGGVE
;
A
#
# COMPACT_ATOMS: atom_id res chain seq x y z
N MET A 1 8.29 39.37 -1.15
CA MET A 1 6.90 38.86 -1.04
C MET A 1 6.15 39.28 -2.29
N SER A 2 6.04 38.38 -3.27
CA SER A 2 5.40 38.67 -4.55
C SER A 2 3.88 38.76 -4.37
N THR A 3 3.33 39.95 -4.59
CA THR A 3 1.89 40.23 -4.59
C THR A 3 1.23 39.52 -5.77
N ILE A 4 0.57 38.39 -5.50
CA ILE A 4 -0.27 37.70 -6.48
C ILE A 4 -1.40 38.65 -6.92
N SER A 5 -1.42 38.96 -8.21
CA SER A 5 -2.36 39.88 -8.84
C SER A 5 -3.81 39.42 -8.66
N ASN A 6 -4.69 40.35 -8.26
CA ASN A 6 -6.11 40.13 -7.96
C ASN A 6 -6.92 39.58 -9.17
N ARG A 7 -6.35 39.61 -10.38
CA ARG A 7 -6.96 39.06 -11.60
C ARG A 7 -6.79 37.54 -11.75
N LEU A 8 -5.86 36.93 -11.01
CA LEU A 8 -5.59 35.48 -11.03
C LEU A 8 -6.44 34.69 -10.03
N ARG A 9 -7.10 35.37 -9.07
CA ARG A 9 -7.98 34.78 -8.07
C ARG A 9 -9.13 33.94 -8.62
N PRO A 10 -9.90 34.37 -9.65
CA PRO A 10 -11.00 33.55 -10.15
C PRO A 10 -10.49 32.27 -10.81
N VAL A 11 -9.35 32.34 -11.52
CA VAL A 11 -8.74 31.16 -12.15
C VAL A 11 -8.25 30.15 -11.10
N ALA A 12 -7.63 30.63 -10.02
CA ALA A 12 -7.20 29.77 -8.91
C ALA A 12 -8.40 29.09 -8.20
N LEU A 13 -9.52 29.80 -8.05
CA LEU A 13 -10.73 29.27 -7.43
C LEU A 13 -11.41 28.21 -8.32
N SER A 14 -11.49 28.46 -9.63
CA SER A 14 -12.00 27.48 -10.61
C SER A 14 -11.18 26.20 -10.62
N LEU A 15 -9.85 26.31 -10.56
CA LEU A 15 -8.94 25.16 -10.57
C LEU A 15 -9.09 24.29 -9.31
N MET A 16 -9.31 24.92 -8.14
CA MET A 16 -9.58 24.22 -6.89
C MET A 16 -10.93 23.48 -6.90
N LEU A 17 -11.98 24.07 -7.50
CA LEU A 17 -13.28 23.39 -7.63
C LEU A 17 -13.22 22.17 -8.55
N THR A 18 -12.42 22.21 -9.62
CA THR A 18 -12.28 21.08 -10.55
C THR A 18 -11.47 19.91 -9.96
N ALA A 19 -10.62 20.15 -8.96
CA ALA A 19 -9.86 19.09 -8.30
C ALA A 19 -10.71 18.26 -7.32
N GLY A 20 -11.84 18.80 -6.85
CA GLY A 20 -12.73 18.14 -5.87
C GLY A 20 -13.75 17.18 -6.45
N SER A 21 -13.92 17.11 -7.77
CA SER A 21 -14.95 16.28 -8.44
C SER A 21 -14.42 14.94 -8.95
N LEU A 22 -13.32 14.43 -8.39
CA LEU A 22 -12.90 13.07 -8.71
C LEU A 22 -14.01 12.10 -8.25
N PRO A 23 -14.51 11.20 -9.12
CA PRO A 23 -15.46 10.20 -8.69
C PRO A 23 -14.83 9.39 -7.55
N ALA A 24 -15.60 9.09 -6.51
CA ALA A 24 -15.22 8.11 -5.51
C ALA A 24 -14.96 6.80 -6.24
N VAL A 25 -13.68 6.48 -6.46
CA VAL A 25 -13.27 5.22 -7.06
C VAL A 25 -13.57 4.13 -6.02
N ASN A 26 -14.75 3.53 -6.12
CA ASN A 26 -14.99 2.18 -5.61
C ASN A 26 -14.21 1.24 -6.52
N ALA A 27 -12.89 1.24 -6.40
CA ALA A 27 -12.07 0.22 -7.04
C ALA A 27 -12.44 -1.10 -6.39
N ALA A 28 -13.17 -1.93 -7.12
CA ALA A 28 -13.31 -3.32 -6.78
C ALA A 28 -11.90 -3.93 -6.77
N ILE A 29 -11.50 -4.46 -5.62
CA ILE A 29 -10.19 -5.08 -5.40
C ILE A 29 -10.43 -6.59 -5.35
N ASN A 30 -9.50 -7.36 -5.90
CA ASN A 30 -9.53 -8.82 -5.85
C ASN A 30 -8.33 -9.37 -5.10
N THR A 31 -8.33 -10.68 -4.84
CA THR A 31 -7.26 -11.35 -4.09
C THR A 31 -5.90 -11.15 -4.76
N ALA A 32 -5.82 -11.20 -6.09
CA ALA A 32 -4.57 -11.02 -6.81
C ALA A 32 -3.99 -9.61 -6.61
N THR A 33 -4.84 -8.57 -6.62
CA THR A 33 -4.42 -7.19 -6.38
C THR A 33 -4.01 -6.95 -4.92
N ILE A 34 -4.64 -7.61 -3.95
CA ILE A 34 -4.24 -7.57 -2.54
C ILE A 34 -2.86 -8.22 -2.36
N VAL A 35 -2.65 -9.41 -2.94
CA VAL A 35 -1.37 -10.12 -2.83
C VAL A 35 -0.25 -9.35 -3.55
N ALA A 36 -0.53 -8.78 -4.71
CA ALA A 36 0.45 -7.99 -5.43
C ALA A 36 0.82 -6.70 -4.66
N SER A 37 -0.16 -6.02 -4.07
CA SER A 37 0.08 -4.81 -3.27
C SER A 37 0.78 -5.11 -1.94
N SER A 38 0.49 -6.24 -1.31
CA SER A 38 1.13 -6.65 -0.07
C SER A 38 2.60 -7.05 -0.24
N ALA A 39 3.01 -7.48 -1.43
CA ALA A 39 4.41 -7.76 -1.76
C ALA A 39 5.24 -6.49 -2.06
N SER A 40 4.61 -5.31 -2.13
CA SER A 40 5.31 -4.07 -2.48
C SER A 40 6.32 -3.67 -1.38
N PRO A 41 7.52 -3.17 -1.75
CA PRO A 41 8.54 -2.77 -0.77
C PRO A 41 8.06 -1.71 0.23
N SER A 42 7.19 -0.81 -0.24
CA SER A 42 6.59 0.25 0.59
C SER A 42 5.61 -0.30 1.62
N CYS A 43 4.84 -1.35 1.29
CA CYS A 43 3.87 -1.96 2.21
C CYS A 43 4.58 -2.73 3.34
N ILE A 44 5.55 -3.58 2.99
CA ILE A 44 6.27 -4.41 3.96
C ILE A 44 7.35 -3.65 4.75
N SER A 45 7.46 -2.33 4.54
CA SER A 45 8.51 -1.47 5.10
C SER A 45 9.90 -2.10 4.93
N TRP A 46 10.17 -2.54 3.69
CA TRP A 46 11.40 -3.24 3.36
C TRP A 46 12.60 -2.32 3.63
N ARG A 47 13.52 -2.79 4.48
CA ARG A 47 14.75 -2.04 4.77
C ARG A 47 15.93 -2.98 4.96
N VAL A 48 17.08 -2.50 4.50
CA VAL A 48 18.37 -3.12 4.84
C VAL A 48 18.71 -2.71 6.27
N SER A 49 18.68 -3.67 7.18
CA SER A 49 19.00 -3.45 8.60
C SER A 49 20.48 -3.65 8.90
N GLY A 50 21.26 -4.22 7.98
CA GLY A 50 22.69 -4.37 8.13
C GLY A 50 23.31 -5.34 7.13
N ILE A 51 24.50 -5.80 7.46
CA ILE A 51 25.26 -6.78 6.68
C ILE A 51 25.74 -7.91 7.58
N CYS A 52 25.78 -9.12 7.04
CA CYS A 52 26.28 -10.31 7.71
C CYS A 52 27.52 -10.80 6.97
N TYR A 53 28.61 -11.00 7.71
CA TYR A 53 29.80 -11.65 7.19
C TYR A 53 29.76 -13.13 7.54
N TRP A 54 30.09 -13.98 6.59
CA TRP A 54 30.24 -15.42 6.81
C TRP A 54 31.45 -15.92 6.05
N LEU A 55 32.11 -16.95 6.60
CA LEU A 55 33.27 -17.57 5.99
C LEU A 55 32.82 -18.74 5.11
N LEU A 56 33.17 -18.69 3.83
CA LEU A 56 33.04 -19.81 2.92
C LEU A 56 34.42 -20.47 2.76
N CYS A 57 34.59 -21.67 3.31
CA CYS A 57 35.82 -22.44 3.18
C CYS A 57 35.67 -23.54 2.13
N THR A 58 36.73 -23.70 1.33
CA THR A 58 36.91 -24.78 0.35
C THR A 58 38.26 -25.45 0.63
N PRO A 59 38.56 -26.63 0.07
CA PRO A 59 39.87 -27.28 0.22
C PRO A 59 41.06 -26.43 -0.23
N PHE A 60 40.83 -25.42 -1.09
CA PHE A 60 41.86 -24.52 -1.62
C PHE A 60 42.01 -23.21 -0.83
N GLY A 61 41.18 -22.99 0.19
CA GLY A 61 41.21 -21.77 1.01
C GLY A 61 39.83 -21.29 1.45
N CYS A 62 39.83 -20.24 2.29
CA CYS A 62 38.63 -19.62 2.82
C CYS A 62 38.49 -18.18 2.33
N THR A 63 37.24 -17.77 2.08
CA THR A 63 36.90 -16.42 1.63
C THR A 63 35.75 -15.88 2.46
N VAL A 64 35.85 -14.63 2.92
CA VAL A 64 34.74 -13.93 3.57
C VAL A 64 33.70 -13.54 2.52
N LYS A 65 32.45 -13.92 2.76
CA LYS A 65 31.28 -13.57 1.98
C LYS A 65 30.42 -12.61 2.78
N THR A 66 29.84 -11.64 2.07
CA THR A 66 28.98 -10.62 2.66
C THR A 66 27.57 -10.82 2.13
N SER A 67 26.60 -10.94 3.04
CA SER A 67 25.18 -10.99 2.73
C SER A 67 24.47 -9.78 3.34
N ILE A 68 23.39 -9.30 2.72
CA ILE A 68 22.57 -8.24 3.32
C ILE A 68 21.61 -8.82 4.35
N LYS A 69 21.46 -8.12 5.47
CA LYS A 69 20.42 -8.40 6.46
C LYS A 69 19.22 -7.52 6.17
N VAL A 70 18.11 -8.15 5.78
CA VAL A 70 16.85 -7.47 5.47
C VAL A 70 15.89 -7.65 6.64
N THR A 71 15.17 -6.58 6.96
CA THR A 71 13.99 -6.63 7.84
C THR A 71 12.78 -6.15 7.06
N HIS A 72 11.69 -6.90 7.13
CA HIS A 72 10.41 -6.58 6.52
C HIS A 72 9.30 -7.11 7.43
N PHE A 73 8.08 -6.59 7.26
CA PHE A 73 6.88 -7.10 7.89
C PHE A 73 6.02 -7.83 6.86
N ILE A 74 5.54 -9.03 7.19
CA ILE A 74 4.63 -9.78 6.32
C ILE A 74 3.21 -9.53 6.82
N PRO A 75 2.31 -8.96 6.00
CA PRO A 75 0.92 -8.83 6.38
C PRO A 75 0.22 -10.19 6.29
N GLU A 76 -0.10 -10.78 7.43
CA GLU A 76 -0.81 -12.07 7.54
C GLU A 76 -2.33 -11.93 7.47
N THR A 77 -2.86 -10.72 7.64
CA THR A 77 -4.30 -10.46 7.78
C THR A 77 -4.72 -9.23 6.99
N VAL A 78 -5.89 -9.31 6.36
CA VAL A 78 -6.53 -8.21 5.64
C VAL A 78 -7.76 -7.76 6.43
N VAL A 79 -7.85 -6.46 6.70
CA VAL A 79 -9.01 -5.85 7.37
C VAL A 79 -9.73 -4.95 6.36
N SER A 80 -11.00 -5.26 6.10
CA SER A 80 -11.86 -4.45 5.23
C SER A 80 -12.85 -3.63 6.07
N VAL A 81 -12.88 -2.32 5.87
CA VAL A 81 -13.87 -1.41 6.48
C VAL A 81 -14.80 -0.91 5.37
N TYR A 82 -16.10 -1.06 5.58
CA TYR A 82 -17.15 -0.71 4.63
C TYR A 82 -18.42 -0.35 5.40
N GLN A 83 -19.29 0.45 4.79
CA GLN A 83 -20.48 0.99 5.46
C GLN A 83 -21.67 0.02 5.41
N ASP A 84 -21.98 -0.49 4.21
CA ASP A 84 -23.17 -1.33 4.02
C ASP A 84 -22.81 -2.81 3.90
N LYS A 85 -23.72 -3.67 4.36
CA LYS A 85 -23.61 -5.13 4.19
C LYS A 85 -23.49 -5.49 2.71
N GLY A 86 -22.54 -6.37 2.40
CA GLY A 86 -22.30 -6.82 1.02
C GLY A 86 -21.62 -5.79 0.12
N LYS A 87 -21.23 -4.62 0.65
CA LYS A 87 -20.46 -3.60 -0.09
C LYS A 87 -18.95 -3.66 0.23
N ASN A 88 -18.43 -4.81 0.65
CA ASN A 88 -16.99 -4.99 0.77
C ASN A 88 -16.35 -4.78 -0.63
N PRO A 89 -15.37 -3.88 -0.78
CA PRO A 89 -14.69 -3.63 -2.06
C PRO A 89 -13.88 -4.84 -2.52
N TRP A 90 -13.56 -5.78 -1.62
CA TRP A 90 -12.98 -7.07 -1.97
C TRP A 90 -14.04 -7.98 -2.59
N THR A 91 -13.96 -8.18 -3.90
CA THR A 91 -15.00 -8.84 -4.71
C THR A 91 -15.40 -10.23 -4.21
N GLU A 92 -14.43 -11.04 -3.82
CA GLU A 92 -14.65 -12.41 -3.35
C GLU A 92 -15.30 -12.45 -1.95
N MET A 93 -15.17 -11.36 -1.18
CA MET A 93 -15.64 -11.26 0.20
C MET A 93 -16.95 -10.45 0.29
N ALA A 94 -17.43 -9.86 -0.80
CA ALA A 94 -18.69 -9.14 -0.85
C ALA A 94 -19.87 -10.06 -0.46
N LEU A 95 -19.90 -11.31 -0.95
CA LEU A 95 -20.94 -12.28 -0.58
C LEU A 95 -20.91 -12.59 0.93
N VAL A 96 -19.72 -12.82 1.48
CA VAL A 96 -19.53 -13.15 2.91
C VAL A 96 -19.88 -11.95 3.79
N SER A 97 -19.55 -10.75 3.36
CA SER A 97 -19.92 -9.50 4.03
C SER A 97 -21.45 -9.32 4.11
N GLY A 98 -22.20 -9.76 3.09
CA GLY A 98 -23.67 -9.68 3.08
C GLY A 98 -24.32 -10.58 4.14
N THR A 99 -23.65 -11.67 4.54
CA THR A 99 -24.15 -12.60 5.56
C THR A 99 -23.50 -12.39 6.93
N SER A 100 -22.48 -11.54 7.02
CA SER A 100 -21.82 -11.21 8.28
C SER A 100 -22.77 -10.44 9.21
N GLY A 101 -22.88 -10.89 10.46
CA GLY A 101 -23.69 -10.24 11.49
C GLY A 101 -23.07 -8.92 11.93
N GLY A 102 -23.32 -7.85 11.18
CA GLY A 102 -23.00 -6.47 11.54
C GLY A 102 -24.21 -5.78 12.18
N VAL A 103 -23.92 -5.02 13.25
CA VAL A 103 -24.85 -4.32 14.16
C VAL A 103 -25.93 -3.50 13.46
N GLU A 104 -27.03 -4.17 13.18
CA GLU A 104 -28.40 -3.68 13.33
C GLU A 104 -29.18 -4.78 14.03
#